data_AF-A0A821HBB6-F1
#
_entry.id   AF-A0A821HBB6-F1
#
_cell.length_a   1.000
_cell.length_b   1.000
_cell.length_c   1.000
_cell.angle_alpha   90.00
_cell.angle_beta   90.00
_cell.angle_gamma   90.00
#
_symmetry.space_group_name_H-M   'P 1'
#
loop_
_entity.id
_entity.type
_entity.pdbx_description
1 polymer ?
#
loop_
_entity_poly.entity_id
_entity_poly.type
_entity_poly.pdbx_seq_one_letter_code
_entity_poly.pdbx_strand_id
1 'polypeptide(L)'
;MAYPLPTTSKNSLKHVEWMWKSNPNPWSESEPAVWSHYSDVENLIMEEAFTDKQPLALLDEYYIDFQNNLQVSNSDHNIQRLVKRVVRKREDKHLREARFVDLPVSSARSFGGRYGWISPFVVEVRRDLGFKIDELPSKKPTMIPMLVEKAACGIIEEGKYLKKEREAEKMANMLREKKNQDMKEGWEGGA
;
A
#
# COMPACT_ATOMS: atom_id res chain seq x y z
N MET A 1 -24.66 -36.75 -24.10
CA MET A 1 -23.28 -36.52 -23.62
C MET A 1 -23.20 -35.11 -23.06
N ALA A 2 -23.04 -34.97 -21.75
CA ALA A 2 -22.96 -33.68 -21.07
C ALA A 2 -21.49 -33.29 -20.90
N TYR A 3 -21.12 -32.10 -21.36
CA TYR A 3 -19.79 -31.55 -21.12
C TYR A 3 -19.65 -31.19 -19.64
N PRO A 4 -18.55 -31.56 -18.96
CA PRO A 4 -18.29 -31.05 -17.62
C PRO A 4 -17.97 -29.56 -17.72
N LEU A 5 -18.67 -28.75 -16.92
CA LEU A 5 -18.37 -27.34 -16.75
C LEU A 5 -16.97 -27.18 -16.14
N PRO A 6 -16.19 -26.17 -16.54
CA PRO A 6 -14.89 -25.91 -15.97
C PRO A 6 -15.06 -25.57 -14.48
N THR A 7 -14.41 -26.34 -13.62
CA THR A 7 -14.21 -26.02 -12.22
C THR A 7 -13.45 -24.70 -12.15
N THR A 8 -14.19 -23.60 -11.95
CA THR A 8 -13.62 -22.32 -11.56
C THR A 8 -12.85 -22.54 -10.27
N SER A 9 -11.53 -22.39 -10.36
CA SER A 9 -10.64 -22.35 -9.21
C SER A 9 -11.19 -21.33 -8.21
N LYS A 10 -11.79 -21.82 -7.13
CA LYS A 10 -12.22 -21.00 -5.99
C LYS A 10 -10.96 -20.55 -5.25
N ASN A 11 -10.18 -19.66 -5.85
CA ASN A 11 -9.31 -18.78 -5.08
C ASN A 11 -10.21 -17.77 -4.39
N SER A 12 -10.80 -18.17 -3.26
CA SER A 12 -11.35 -17.22 -2.30
C SER A 12 -10.16 -16.45 -1.73
N LEU A 13 -9.73 -15.41 -2.43
CA LEU A 13 -8.73 -14.47 -1.94
C LEU A 13 -9.31 -13.81 -0.69
N LYS A 14 -8.97 -14.38 0.47
CA LYS A 14 -9.32 -13.83 1.78
C LYS A 14 -8.52 -12.55 1.94
N HIS A 15 -9.20 -11.46 2.25
CA HIS A 15 -8.55 -10.19 2.55
C HIS A 15 -8.41 -10.05 4.06
N VAL A 16 -7.20 -9.75 4.53
CA VAL A 16 -6.93 -9.54 5.94
C VAL A 16 -6.82 -8.06 6.22
N GLU A 17 -7.52 -7.62 7.26
CA GLU A 17 -7.57 -6.23 7.66
C GLU A 17 -7.39 -6.12 9.18
N TRP A 18 -6.42 -5.33 9.57
CA TRP A 18 -6.17 -4.95 10.94
C TRP A 18 -6.89 -3.63 11.25
N MET A 19 -7.45 -3.56 12.46
CA MET A 19 -8.21 -2.40 12.92
C MET A 19 -7.86 -2.08 14.38
N TRP A 20 -8.03 -0.82 14.77
CA TRP A 20 -7.84 -0.36 16.14
C TRP A 20 -9.09 0.34 16.69
N LYS A 21 -9.31 0.25 18.00
CA LYS A 21 -10.47 0.86 18.67
C LYS A 21 -10.26 2.37 18.84
N SER A 22 -11.04 3.16 18.12
CA SER A 22 -10.86 4.61 18.00
C SER A 22 -11.72 5.45 18.92
N ASN A 23 -12.48 4.81 19.84
CA ASN A 23 -13.18 5.51 20.91
C ASN A 23 -12.23 6.45 21.69
N PRO A 24 -12.74 7.60 22.19
CA PRO A 24 -11.98 8.48 23.10
C PRO A 24 -11.51 7.75 24.35
N ASN A 25 -12.38 6.90 24.93
CA ASN A 25 -12.02 5.93 25.96
C ASN A 25 -11.92 4.52 25.35
N PRO A 26 -10.70 3.98 25.14
CA PRO A 26 -10.49 2.66 24.54
C PRO A 26 -11.08 1.51 25.38
N TRP A 27 -11.25 1.73 26.69
CA TRP A 27 -11.63 0.70 27.66
C TRP A 27 -13.11 0.76 28.06
N SER A 28 -13.87 1.73 27.53
CA SER A 28 -15.30 1.80 27.79
C SER A 28 -16.02 0.59 27.20
N GLU A 29 -16.83 -0.07 28.03
CA GLU A 29 -17.77 -1.13 27.64
C GLU A 29 -19.18 -0.59 27.40
N SER A 30 -19.48 0.63 27.88
CA SER A 30 -20.81 1.25 27.75
C SER A 30 -21.04 1.92 26.39
N GLU A 31 -19.97 2.26 25.68
CA GLU A 31 -20.03 2.86 24.35
C GLU A 31 -19.91 1.82 23.24
N PRO A 32 -20.62 2.00 22.11
CA PRO A 32 -20.40 1.16 20.94
C PRO A 32 -18.95 1.30 20.46
N ALA A 33 -18.30 0.16 20.22
CA ALA A 33 -16.92 0.13 19.79
C ALA A 33 -16.79 0.64 18.34
N VAL A 34 -16.12 1.78 18.18
CA VAL A 34 -15.77 2.34 16.88
C VAL A 34 -14.39 1.81 16.50
N TRP A 35 -14.29 1.23 15.31
CA TRP A 35 -13.05 0.64 14.82
C TRP A 35 -12.57 1.42 13.60
N SER A 36 -11.32 1.84 13.64
CA SER A 36 -10.64 2.52 12.55
C SER A 36 -9.62 1.60 11.90
N HIS A 37 -9.31 1.91 10.64
CA HIS A 37 -8.42 1.10 9.81
C HIS A 37 -6.98 1.62 9.92
N TYR A 38 -6.03 0.69 9.86
CA TYR A 38 -4.64 1.04 9.57
C TYR A 38 -4.46 1.40 8.09
N SER A 39 -3.36 2.07 7.75
CA SER A 39 -2.99 2.25 6.35
C SER A 39 -2.67 0.90 5.69
N ASP A 40 -2.70 0.87 4.36
CA ASP A 40 -2.39 -0.35 3.60
C ASP A 40 -0.96 -0.87 3.92
N VAL A 41 -0.01 0.05 4.14
CA VAL A 41 1.40 -0.30 4.43
C VAL A 41 1.56 -0.81 5.86
N GLU A 42 0.96 -0.15 6.85
CA GLU A 42 0.96 -0.65 8.24
C GLU A 42 0.29 -2.03 8.32
N ASN A 43 -0.84 -2.23 7.62
CA ASN A 43 -1.52 -3.51 7.55
C ASN A 43 -0.63 -4.61 6.96
N LEU A 44 0.16 -4.29 5.93
CA LEU A 44 1.16 -5.22 5.36
C LEU A 44 2.25 -5.57 6.38
N ILE A 45 2.81 -4.57 7.08
CA ILE A 45 3.84 -4.78 8.10
C ILE A 45 3.31 -5.67 9.24
N MET A 46 2.09 -5.38 9.71
CA MET A 46 1.45 -6.16 10.78
C MET A 46 1.17 -7.59 10.36
N GLU A 47 0.62 -7.80 9.16
CA GLU A 47 0.28 -9.14 8.68
C GLU A 47 1.52 -9.99 8.41
N GLU A 48 2.60 -9.40 7.91
CA GLU A 48 3.89 -10.08 7.76
C GLU A 48 4.44 -10.53 9.11
N ALA A 49 4.55 -9.61 10.08
CA ALA A 49 5.02 -9.92 11.43
C ALA A 49 4.17 -11.00 12.11
N PHE A 50 2.84 -10.93 11.95
CA PHE A 50 1.92 -11.93 12.48
C PHE A 50 2.10 -13.30 11.82
N THR A 51 2.26 -13.34 10.49
CA THR A 51 2.48 -14.59 9.72
C THR A 51 3.81 -15.23 10.10
N ASP A 52 4.84 -14.41 10.32
CA ASP A 52 6.17 -14.82 10.78
C ASP A 52 6.22 -15.17 12.27
N LYS A 53 5.05 -15.15 12.95
CA LYS A 53 4.89 -15.45 14.38
C LYS A 53 5.76 -14.57 15.30
N GLN A 54 6.04 -13.35 14.86
CA GLN A 54 6.67 -12.36 15.72
C GLN A 54 5.68 -11.97 16.83
N PRO A 55 6.14 -11.72 18.06
CA PRO A 55 5.26 -11.27 19.15
C PRO A 55 4.81 -9.82 18.96
N LEU A 56 5.60 -9.03 18.24
CA LEU A 56 5.44 -7.60 18.08
C LEU A 56 5.56 -7.20 16.61
N ALA A 57 4.77 -6.20 16.18
CA ALA A 57 5.01 -5.45 14.95
C ALA A 57 5.40 -4.02 15.29
N LEU A 58 6.54 -3.56 14.78
CA LEU A 58 7.02 -2.19 15.00
C LEU A 58 6.52 -1.28 13.88
N LEU A 59 5.78 -0.25 14.25
CA LEU A 59 5.34 0.82 13.35
C LEU A 59 6.01 2.14 13.75
N ASP A 60 5.79 3.20 12.98
CA ASP A 60 6.53 4.45 13.16
C ASP A 60 6.19 5.13 14.51
N GLU A 61 4.91 5.31 14.82
CA GLU A 61 4.46 6.02 16.02
C GLU A 61 4.08 5.10 17.20
N TYR A 62 3.91 3.80 16.93
CA TYR A 62 3.46 2.82 17.91
C TYR A 62 3.99 1.43 17.56
N TYR A 63 3.81 0.47 18.45
CA TYR A 63 3.99 -0.94 18.16
C TYR A 63 2.72 -1.71 18.49
N ILE A 64 2.60 -2.88 17.88
CA ILE A 64 1.48 -3.79 18.09
C ILE A 64 1.98 -5.01 18.84
N ASP A 65 1.38 -5.27 19.99
CA ASP A 65 1.50 -6.50 20.75
C ASP A 65 0.39 -7.47 20.35
N PHE A 66 0.77 -8.52 19.64
CA PHE A 66 -0.17 -9.53 19.17
C PHE A 66 -0.62 -10.50 20.27
N GLN A 67 0.14 -10.63 21.36
CA GLN A 67 -0.26 -11.49 22.48
C GLN A 67 -1.43 -10.88 23.24
N ASN A 68 -1.34 -9.58 23.49
CA ASN A 68 -2.37 -8.83 24.21
C ASN A 68 -3.40 -8.17 23.28
N ASN A 69 -3.18 -8.20 21.96
CA ASN A 69 -3.97 -7.48 20.95
C ASN A 69 -4.04 -5.97 21.24
N LEU A 70 -2.89 -5.37 21.52
CA LEU A 70 -2.76 -3.97 21.90
C LEU A 70 -1.88 -3.20 20.93
N GLN A 71 -2.29 -1.99 20.64
CA GLN A 71 -1.46 -0.94 20.09
C GLN A 71 -0.95 -0.11 21.27
N VAL A 72 0.35 0.15 21.32
CA VAL A 72 1.00 0.96 22.37
C VAL A 72 1.82 2.05 21.71
N SER A 73 1.65 3.30 22.12
CA SER A 73 2.42 4.41 21.57
C SER A 73 3.90 4.29 21.93
N ASN A 74 4.78 4.59 20.96
CA ASN A 74 6.22 4.64 21.16
C ASN A 74 6.65 5.82 22.05
N SER A 75 5.80 6.87 22.16
CA SER A 75 6.09 8.07 22.94
C SER A 75 5.55 8.00 24.38
N ASP A 76 4.40 7.35 24.57
CA ASP A 76 3.76 7.19 25.88
C ASP A 76 3.12 5.81 26.02
N HIS A 77 3.73 4.95 26.84
CA HIS A 77 3.27 3.59 27.06
C HIS A 77 1.89 3.50 27.76
N ASN A 78 1.38 4.59 28.31
CA ASN A 78 0.03 4.64 28.87
C ASN A 78 -1.04 4.81 27.79
N ILE A 79 -0.66 5.29 26.59
CA ILE A 79 -1.57 5.41 25.46
C ILE A 79 -1.64 4.07 24.76
N GLN A 80 -2.70 3.33 25.10
CA GLN A 80 -2.94 1.99 24.58
C GLN A 80 -4.33 1.89 23.95
N ARG A 81 -4.43 1.09 22.88
CA ARG A 81 -5.69 0.84 22.18
C ARG A 81 -5.81 -0.63 21.82
N LEU A 82 -7.03 -1.16 21.89
CA LEU A 82 -7.31 -2.52 21.44
C LEU A 82 -7.19 -2.62 19.93
N VAL A 83 -6.66 -3.76 19.47
CA VAL A 83 -6.44 -4.09 18.07
C VAL A 83 -7.19 -5.38 17.75
N LYS A 84 -7.65 -5.52 16.51
CA LYS A 84 -8.21 -6.79 16.03
C LYS A 84 -7.82 -7.06 14.59
N ARG A 85 -7.69 -8.35 14.28
CA ARG A 85 -7.52 -8.86 12.93
C ARG A 85 -8.85 -9.38 12.40
N VAL A 86 -9.27 -8.91 11.23
CA VAL A 86 -10.51 -9.33 10.58
C VAL A 86 -10.18 -9.98 9.25
N VAL A 87 -10.69 -11.19 9.02
CA VAL A 87 -10.57 -11.87 7.73
C VAL A 87 -11.90 -11.72 6.99
N ARG A 88 -11.89 -10.94 5.90
CA ARG A 88 -13.07 -10.69 5.08
C ARG A 88 -13.04 -11.50 3.79
N LYS A 89 -14.22 -11.79 3.25
CA LYS A 89 -14.36 -12.25 1.87
C LYS A 89 -14.23 -11.05 0.93
N ARG A 90 -13.78 -11.27 -0.31
CA ARG A 90 -13.63 -10.21 -1.33
C ARG A 90 -14.92 -9.41 -1.55
N GLU A 91 -16.07 -10.06 -1.39
CA GLU A 91 -17.41 -9.46 -1.51
C GLU A 91 -17.70 -8.40 -0.43
N ASP A 92 -17.05 -8.50 0.75
CA ASP A 92 -17.24 -7.60 1.89
C ASP A 92 -16.21 -6.46 1.94
N LYS A 93 -15.49 -6.23 0.83
CA LYS A 93 -14.44 -5.22 0.76
C LYS A 93 -15.06 -3.83 0.88
N HIS A 94 -14.78 -3.14 1.98
CA HIS A 94 -15.05 -1.72 2.10
C HIS A 94 -14.17 -0.98 1.08
N LEU A 95 -14.80 -0.35 0.09
CA LEU A 95 -14.10 0.49 -0.87
C LEU A 95 -13.82 1.84 -0.22
N ARG A 96 -12.59 2.36 -0.37
CA ARG A 96 -12.25 3.71 0.13
C ARG A 96 -13.06 4.74 -0.66
N GLU A 97 -14.15 5.23 -0.07
CA GLU A 97 -15.07 6.19 -0.67
C GLU A 97 -14.36 7.47 -1.13
N ALA A 98 -13.28 7.87 -0.43
CA ALA A 98 -12.44 9.00 -0.80
C ALA A 98 -11.69 8.83 -2.15
N ARG A 99 -11.69 7.65 -2.77
CA ARG A 99 -11.23 7.48 -4.17
C ARG A 99 -12.30 7.82 -5.21
N PHE A 100 -13.55 7.97 -4.77
CA PHE A 100 -14.72 8.24 -5.60
C PHE A 100 -15.31 9.63 -5.34
N VAL A 101 -14.63 10.50 -4.58
CA VAL A 101 -14.94 11.92 -4.62
C VAL A 101 -14.70 12.41 -6.04
N ASP A 102 -15.68 13.13 -6.58
CA ASP A 102 -15.57 13.88 -7.82
C ASP A 102 -14.43 14.90 -7.68
N LEU A 103 -13.18 14.46 -7.89
CA LEU A 103 -12.13 15.38 -8.29
C LEU A 103 -12.68 16.06 -9.55
N PRO A 104 -12.64 17.40 -9.65
CA PRO A 104 -13.07 18.07 -10.85
C PRO A 104 -12.05 17.74 -11.93
N VAL A 105 -12.22 16.60 -12.59
CA VAL A 105 -11.76 16.41 -13.95
C VAL A 105 -12.53 17.47 -14.71
N SER A 106 -11.94 18.64 -14.90
CA SER A 106 -12.62 19.72 -15.62
C SER A 106 -13.09 19.09 -16.94
N SER A 107 -14.39 19.10 -17.18
CA SER A 107 -14.98 18.60 -18.43
C SER A 107 -14.38 19.28 -19.67
N ALA A 108 -13.71 20.42 -19.47
CA ALA A 108 -12.95 21.18 -20.45
C ALA A 108 -11.56 20.62 -20.80
N ARG A 109 -11.00 19.64 -20.08
CA ARG A 109 -9.72 18.99 -20.43
C ARG A 109 -9.97 17.57 -20.90
N SER A 110 -10.02 17.40 -22.21
CA SER A 110 -9.82 16.08 -22.80
C SER A 110 -8.45 15.54 -22.37
N PHE A 111 -8.43 14.33 -21.80
CA PHE A 111 -7.19 13.62 -21.46
C PHE A 111 -6.23 13.47 -22.67
N GLY A 112 -6.73 13.65 -23.90
CA GLY A 112 -5.95 13.56 -25.14
C GLY A 112 -5.45 14.88 -25.76
N GLY A 113 -5.59 16.03 -25.10
CA GLY A 113 -5.45 17.32 -25.81
C GLY A 113 -4.07 17.98 -25.87
N ARG A 114 -3.24 17.90 -24.81
CA ARG A 114 -2.02 18.74 -24.70
C ARG A 114 -0.68 17.99 -24.75
N TYR A 115 -0.66 16.69 -24.49
CA TYR A 115 0.60 15.89 -24.41
C TYR A 115 0.59 14.61 -25.27
N GLY A 116 -0.43 14.42 -26.13
CA GLY A 116 -0.63 13.19 -26.89
C GLY A 116 -0.98 11.99 -25.99
N TRP A 117 -0.64 10.77 -26.44
CA TRP A 117 -0.85 9.51 -25.70
C TRP A 117 0.06 9.34 -24.46
N ILE A 118 0.95 10.29 -24.18
CA ILE A 118 1.94 10.20 -23.10
C ILE A 118 1.46 11.03 -21.91
N SER A 119 1.37 10.40 -20.74
CA SER A 119 0.97 11.06 -19.50
C SER A 119 1.86 12.29 -19.20
N PRO A 120 1.30 13.45 -18.82
CA PRO A 120 2.07 14.63 -18.42
C PRO A 120 3.11 14.33 -17.33
N PHE A 121 2.78 13.42 -16.41
CA PHE A 121 3.70 12.94 -15.37
C PHE A 121 4.97 12.32 -15.96
N VAL A 122 4.85 11.48 -17.00
CA VAL A 122 6.00 10.85 -17.66
C VAL A 122 6.88 11.91 -18.33
N VAL A 123 6.29 12.98 -18.87
CA VAL A 123 7.02 14.09 -19.49
C VAL A 123 7.82 14.88 -18.44
N GLU A 124 7.22 15.11 -17.28
CA GLU A 124 7.83 15.84 -16.16
C GLU A 124 8.96 15.04 -15.52
N VAL A 125 8.73 13.76 -15.18
CA VAL A 125 9.76 12.86 -14.65
C VAL A 125 10.93 12.72 -15.62
N ARG A 126 10.67 12.61 -16.92
CA ARG A 126 11.72 12.58 -17.94
C ARG A 126 12.57 13.86 -17.91
N ARG A 127 11.93 15.01 -17.76
CA ARG A 127 12.60 16.32 -17.70
C ARG A 127 13.45 16.44 -16.44
N ASP A 128 12.90 16.10 -15.28
CA ASP A 128 13.58 16.22 -13.99
C ASP A 128 14.78 15.28 -13.89
N LEU A 129 14.67 14.08 -14.47
CA LEU A 129 15.78 13.12 -14.54
C LEU A 129 16.75 13.39 -15.69
N GLY A 130 16.48 14.39 -16.54
CA GLY A 130 17.34 14.79 -17.65
C GLY A 130 17.43 13.77 -18.79
N PHE A 131 16.45 12.87 -18.93
CA PHE A 131 16.50 11.80 -19.93
C PHE A 131 16.07 12.27 -21.32
N LYS A 132 16.74 11.72 -22.33
CA LYS A 132 16.26 11.76 -23.72
C LYS A 132 15.18 10.70 -23.96
N ILE A 133 14.45 10.82 -25.07
CA ILE A 133 13.34 9.90 -25.40
C ILE A 133 13.82 8.46 -25.63
N ASP A 134 15.00 8.30 -26.22
CA ASP A 134 15.71 7.03 -26.43
C ASP A 134 16.27 6.43 -25.13
N GLU A 135 16.40 7.24 -24.09
CA GLU A 135 16.80 6.84 -22.75
C GLU A 135 15.59 6.58 -21.83
N LEU A 136 14.42 6.30 -22.41
CA LEU A 136 13.28 5.87 -21.62
C LEU A 136 13.40 4.37 -21.26
N PRO A 137 12.87 3.94 -20.10
CA PRO A 137 12.92 2.54 -19.68
C PRO A 137 12.31 1.58 -20.70
N SER A 138 11.30 2.04 -21.45
CA SER A 138 10.67 1.26 -22.53
C SER A 138 11.60 0.96 -23.72
N LYS A 139 12.67 1.74 -23.89
CA LYS A 139 13.66 1.59 -24.98
C LYS A 139 15.01 1.10 -24.48
N LYS A 140 15.34 1.35 -23.21
CA LYS A 140 16.59 0.92 -22.59
C LYS A 140 16.30 0.28 -21.22
N PRO A 141 15.89 -1.00 -21.21
CA PRO A 141 15.52 -1.72 -19.98
C PRO A 141 16.66 -1.82 -18.97
N THR A 142 17.92 -1.75 -19.42
CA THR A 142 19.11 -1.79 -18.57
C THR A 142 19.18 -0.64 -17.55
N MET A 143 18.38 0.41 -17.70
CA MET A 143 18.30 1.51 -16.72
C MET A 143 17.23 1.32 -15.65
N ILE A 144 16.31 0.35 -15.82
CA ILE A 144 15.24 0.07 -14.84
C ILE A 144 15.82 -0.12 -13.44
N PRO A 145 16.91 -0.90 -13.23
CA PRO A 145 17.45 -1.08 -11.89
C PRO A 145 17.89 0.23 -11.22
N MET A 146 18.55 1.11 -11.97
CA MET A 146 18.98 2.42 -11.47
C MET A 146 17.78 3.30 -11.08
N LEU A 147 16.71 3.28 -11.88
CA LEU A 147 15.50 4.06 -11.61
C LEU A 147 14.74 3.57 -10.39
N VAL A 148 14.64 2.25 -10.24
CA VAL A 148 14.06 1.63 -9.06
C VAL A 148 14.83 2.05 -7.81
N GLU A 149 16.17 2.04 -7.84
CA GLU A 149 16.95 2.49 -6.68
C GLU A 149 16.78 3.99 -6.40
N LYS A 150 16.78 4.85 -7.43
CA LYS A 150 16.53 6.29 -7.25
C LYS A 150 15.14 6.55 -6.65
N ALA A 151 14.12 5.86 -7.14
CA ALA A 151 12.76 5.97 -6.61
C ALA A 151 12.67 5.45 -5.17
N ALA A 152 13.30 4.32 -4.86
CA ALA A 152 13.37 3.76 -3.51
C ALA A 152 14.06 4.75 -2.53
N CYS A 153 15.17 5.38 -2.95
CA CYS A 153 15.82 6.42 -2.17
C CYS A 153 14.91 7.62 -1.93
N GLY A 154 14.23 8.13 -2.96
CA GLY A 154 13.29 9.24 -2.82
C GLY A 154 12.13 8.93 -1.87
N ILE A 155 11.58 7.71 -1.91
CA ILE A 155 10.54 7.25 -0.97
C ILE A 155 11.06 7.29 0.48
N ILE A 156 12.28 6.79 0.72
CA ILE A 156 12.90 6.80 2.06
C ILE A 156 13.16 8.22 2.55
N GLU A 157 13.66 9.11 1.69
CA GLU A 157 13.93 10.51 2.03
C GLU A 157 12.63 11.25 2.41
N GLU A 158 11.57 11.08 1.64
CA GLU A 158 10.26 11.65 1.96
C GLU A 158 9.69 11.03 3.26
N GLY A 159 9.86 9.73 3.45
CA GLY A 159 9.49 9.03 4.68
C GLY A 159 10.12 9.64 5.92
N LYS A 160 11.43 9.95 5.86
CA LYS A 160 12.14 10.64 6.95
C LYS A 160 11.57 12.02 7.23
N TYR A 161 11.27 12.78 6.17
CA TYR A 161 10.66 14.11 6.30
C TYR A 161 9.28 14.04 6.97
N LEU A 162 8.48 13.03 6.63
CA LEU A 162 7.15 12.80 7.19
C LEU A 162 7.13 12.02 8.52
N LYS A 163 8.29 11.62 9.03
CA LYS A 163 8.44 10.72 10.20
C LYS A 163 7.71 9.37 10.04
N LYS A 164 7.67 8.86 8.81
CA LYS A 164 7.11 7.56 8.40
C LYS A 164 8.19 6.65 7.81
N GLU A 165 9.28 6.49 8.54
CA GLU A 165 10.49 5.83 8.04
C GLU A 165 10.24 4.35 7.75
N ARG A 166 9.54 3.63 8.64
CA ARG A 166 9.27 2.20 8.48
C ARG A 166 8.31 1.92 7.33
N GLU A 167 7.25 2.70 7.19
CA GLU A 167 6.35 2.60 6.03
C GLU A 167 7.14 2.83 4.73
N ALA A 168 7.98 3.86 4.70
CA ALA A 168 8.79 4.20 3.53
C ALA A 168 9.83 3.12 3.20
N GLU A 169 10.51 2.56 4.20
CA GLU A 169 11.42 1.43 4.03
C GLU A 169 10.69 0.20 3.47
N LYS A 170 9.49 -0.12 3.99
CA LYS A 170 8.70 -1.24 3.48
C LYS A 170 8.34 -1.04 2.01
N MET A 171 7.85 0.15 1.64
CA MET A 171 7.52 0.48 0.25
C MET A 171 8.76 0.44 -0.66
N ALA A 172 9.89 0.98 -0.21
CA ALA A 172 11.14 0.97 -0.96
C ALA A 172 11.66 -0.46 -1.18
N ASN A 173 11.55 -1.34 -0.19
CA ASN A 173 11.94 -2.73 -0.31
C ASN A 173 11.04 -3.50 -1.28
N MET A 174 9.72 -3.30 -1.20
CA MET A 174 8.77 -3.86 -2.19
C MET A 174 9.12 -3.42 -3.62
N LEU A 175 9.54 -2.16 -3.80
CA LEU A 175 9.97 -1.67 -5.11
C LEU A 175 11.27 -2.34 -5.57
N ARG A 176 12.25 -2.53 -4.67
CA ARG A 176 13.52 -3.19 -4.95
C ARG A 176 13.37 -4.69 -5.27
N GLU A 177 12.42 -5.37 -4.67
CA GLU A 177 12.10 -6.77 -5.01
C GLU A 177 11.68 -6.92 -6.48
N LYS A 178 11.11 -5.87 -7.05
CA LYS A 178 10.67 -5.80 -8.45
C LYS A 178 11.74 -5.30 -9.40
N LYS A 179 12.94 -4.97 -8.90
CA LYS A 179 14.02 -4.31 -9.65
C LYS A 179 14.45 -5.03 -10.92
N ASN A 180 14.45 -6.36 -10.88
CA ASN A 180 14.91 -7.22 -11.98
C ASN A 180 13.77 -7.90 -12.74
N GLN A 181 12.51 -7.58 -12.41
CA GLN A 181 11.38 -8.15 -13.13
C GLN A 181 11.26 -7.48 -14.49
N ASP A 182 11.12 -8.30 -15.53
CA ASP A 182 11.00 -7.81 -16.90
C ASP A 182 9.68 -7.04 -17.06
N MET A 183 9.65 -6.02 -17.92
CA MET A 183 8.45 -5.17 -18.08
C MET A 183 7.20 -5.97 -18.49
N LYS A 184 7.32 -7.18 -19.05
CA LYS A 184 6.16 -8.03 -19.36
C LYS A 184 5.57 -8.71 -18.12
N GLU A 185 6.41 -9.22 -17.23
CA GLU A 185 5.98 -9.92 -16.01
C GLU A 185 5.33 -8.97 -15.00
N GLY A 186 5.81 -7.72 -14.92
CA GLY A 186 5.24 -6.69 -14.05
C GLY A 186 3.79 -6.29 -14.40
N TRP A 187 3.35 -6.49 -15.64
CA TRP A 187 2.00 -6.16 -16.10
C TRP A 187 1.04 -7.34 -16.05
N GLU A 188 1.54 -8.58 -16.18
CA GLU A 188 0.74 -9.80 -16.09
C GLU A 188 0.45 -10.23 -14.64
N GLY A 189 1.29 -9.85 -13.67
CA GLY A 189 1.11 -10.16 -12.25
C GLY A 189 0.09 -9.28 -11.50
N GLY A 190 -0.61 -8.37 -12.18
CA GLY A 190 -1.55 -7.41 -11.60
C GLY A 190 -3.04 -7.66 -11.88
N ALA A 191 -3.39 -8.81 -12.47
CA ALA A 191 -4.77 -9.19 -12.82
C ALA A 191 -5.46 -10.05 -11.74
#